data_AF-A0A8J7AUC0-F1
#
_entry.id   AF-A0A8J7AUC0-F1
#
_cell.length_a   1.000
_cell.length_b   1.000
_cell.length_c   1.000
_cell.angle_alpha   90.00
_cell.angle_beta   90.00
_cell.angle_gamma   90.00
#
_symmetry.space_group_name_H-M   'P 1'
#
loop_
_entity.id
_entity.type
_entity.pdbx_description
1 polymer ?
#
loop_
_entity_poly.entity_id
_entity_poly.type
_entity_poly.pdbx_seq_one_letter_code
_entity_poly.pdbx_strand_id
1 'polypeptide(L)'
;MHTPIASSLSLSSRNLASGFSLDGLETSDLLSFALKDVQHQLQQFFASPTAFERLQNVFDITHPEAAQTLIAGGSLGQFDLPQIQVLDDEGMNGARGAYSSDRQQIYLCAEYGIEWLQSYLSRDRTRVIYELNASDIDSIQAVADKLGISGDRIWLAEVLQP
;
A
#
# COMPACT_ATOMS: atom_id res chain seq x y z
N MET A 1 -3.84 -23.27 -41.48
CA MET A 1 -3.44 -24.14 -40.35
C MET A 1 -2.71 -23.25 -39.36
N HIS A 2 -3.32 -23.03 -38.20
CA HIS A 2 -2.83 -22.16 -37.14
C HIS A 2 -1.85 -22.90 -36.23
N THR A 3 -0.75 -22.25 -35.91
CA THR A 3 -0.08 -22.32 -34.60
C THR A 3 0.76 -21.05 -34.43
N PRO A 4 0.64 -20.32 -33.31
CA PRO A 4 1.74 -19.52 -32.81
C PRO A 4 2.33 -20.19 -31.57
N ILE A 5 3.65 -20.32 -31.59
CA ILE A 5 4.49 -20.73 -30.46
C ILE A 5 4.62 -19.51 -29.56
N ALA A 6 4.18 -19.63 -28.31
CA ALA A 6 4.40 -18.63 -27.28
C ALA A 6 5.89 -18.60 -26.90
N SER A 7 6.45 -17.41 -26.75
CA SER A 7 7.74 -17.22 -26.08
C SER A 7 7.65 -15.95 -25.25
N SER A 8 7.49 -16.19 -23.94
CA SER A 8 7.53 -15.22 -22.85
C SER A 8 8.92 -14.59 -22.73
N LEU A 9 9.01 -13.27 -22.54
CA LEU A 9 10.19 -12.64 -21.99
C LEU A 9 9.79 -11.63 -20.90
N SER A 10 10.29 -11.89 -19.70
CA SER A 10 10.14 -11.15 -18.44
C SER A 10 11.02 -9.89 -18.45
N LEU A 11 10.47 -8.78 -17.97
CA LEU A 11 11.18 -7.52 -17.71
C LEU A 11 11.57 -7.46 -16.23
N SER A 12 12.83 -7.15 -15.95
CA SER A 12 13.42 -7.20 -14.61
C SER A 12 13.30 -5.85 -13.88
N SER A 13 12.59 -5.83 -12.76
CA SER A 13 12.42 -4.66 -11.89
C SER A 13 13.60 -4.46 -10.93
N ARG A 14 14.04 -3.21 -10.76
CA ARG A 14 15.21 -2.82 -9.93
C ARG A 14 14.86 -2.81 -8.42
N ASN A 15 15.70 -3.55 -7.69
CA ASN A 15 15.97 -3.57 -6.25
C ASN A 15 15.40 -2.44 -5.38
N LEU A 16 14.39 -2.78 -4.57
CA LEU A 16 14.32 -2.34 -3.18
C LEU A 16 15.05 -3.40 -2.32
N ALA A 17 15.82 -2.94 -1.34
CA ALA A 17 16.58 -3.80 -0.45
C ALA A 17 15.67 -4.90 0.15
N SER A 18 16.14 -6.15 0.08
CA SER A 18 15.44 -7.43 0.29
C SER A 18 14.54 -7.93 -0.86
N GLY A 19 15.14 -8.12 -2.04
CA GLY A 19 15.05 -9.39 -2.79
C GLY A 19 13.66 -9.91 -3.21
N PHE A 20 12.68 -9.06 -3.50
CA PHE A 20 11.37 -9.50 -3.96
C PHE A 20 10.95 -8.77 -5.25
N SER A 21 10.67 -9.53 -6.30
CA SER A 21 10.12 -9.02 -7.56
C SER A 21 8.60 -8.90 -7.44
N LEU A 22 8.05 -7.71 -7.74
CA LEU A 22 6.62 -7.39 -7.62
C LEU A 22 5.78 -7.81 -8.85
N ASP A 23 6.35 -8.56 -9.80
CA ASP A 23 5.62 -8.96 -11.00
C ASP A 23 4.60 -10.06 -10.70
N GLY A 24 3.30 -9.73 -10.82
CA GLY A 24 2.22 -10.70 -10.90
C GLY A 24 1.63 -11.19 -9.57
N LEU A 25 1.85 -10.47 -8.46
CA LEU A 25 1.12 -10.75 -7.21
C LEU A 25 -0.17 -9.93 -7.13
N GLU A 26 -1.26 -10.61 -6.82
CA GLU A 26 -2.53 -9.97 -6.48
C GLU A 26 -2.34 -9.07 -5.25
N THR A 27 -3.07 -7.95 -5.18
CA THR A 27 -3.00 -6.97 -4.07
C THR A 27 -3.15 -7.63 -2.69
N SER A 28 -3.93 -8.71 -2.60
CA SER A 28 -4.11 -9.51 -1.39
C SER A 28 -2.81 -10.17 -0.91
N ASP A 29 -1.96 -10.63 -1.83
CA ASP A 29 -0.70 -11.29 -1.49
C ASP A 29 0.37 -10.28 -1.05
N LEU A 30 0.39 -9.10 -1.67
CA LEU A 30 1.25 -8.00 -1.26
C LEU A 30 0.90 -7.49 0.15
N LEU A 31 -0.39 -7.32 0.43
CA LEU A 31 -0.84 -6.95 1.78
C LEU A 31 -0.48 -8.02 2.81
N SER A 32 -0.72 -9.30 2.48
CA SER A 32 -0.37 -10.42 3.37
C SER A 32 1.12 -10.49 3.66
N PHE A 33 1.97 -10.22 2.65
CA PHE A 33 3.41 -10.15 2.83
C PHE A 33 3.81 -8.97 3.72
N ALA A 34 3.29 -7.77 3.43
CA ALA A 34 3.59 -6.57 4.22
C ALA A 34 3.19 -6.75 5.70
N LEU A 35 2.06 -7.39 5.97
CA LEU A 35 1.63 -7.68 7.35
C LEU A 35 2.56 -8.65 8.07
N LYS A 36 3.04 -9.69 7.38
CA LYS A 36 4.04 -10.62 7.93
C LYS A 36 5.36 -9.90 8.23
N ASP A 37 5.80 -9.02 7.34
CA ASP A 37 7.02 -8.25 7.52
C ASP A 37 6.90 -7.29 8.71
N VAL A 38 5.79 -6.55 8.81
CA VAL A 38 5.49 -5.69 9.98
C VAL A 38 5.48 -6.50 11.27
N GLN A 39 4.83 -7.67 11.29
CA GLN A 39 4.81 -8.54 12.47
C GLN A 39 6.22 -8.98 12.87
N HIS A 40 7.06 -9.33 11.88
CA HIS A 40 8.45 -9.71 12.12
C HIS A 40 9.27 -8.56 12.69
N GLN A 41 9.15 -7.36 12.11
CA GLN A 41 9.85 -6.17 12.60
C GLN A 41 9.41 -5.79 14.02
N LEU A 42 8.11 -5.87 14.31
CA LEU A 42 7.59 -5.63 15.66
C LEU A 42 8.15 -6.67 16.65
N GLN A 43 8.16 -7.95 16.29
CA GLN A 43 8.76 -8.98 17.14
C GLN A 43 10.23 -8.70 17.43
N GLN A 44 11.01 -8.33 16.42
CA GLN A 44 12.43 -7.94 16.59
C GLN A 44 12.58 -6.71 17.49
N PHE A 45 11.72 -5.71 17.33
CA PHE A 45 11.71 -4.52 18.17
C PHE A 45 11.48 -4.89 19.65
N PHE A 46 10.46 -5.69 19.94
CA PHE A 46 10.12 -6.08 21.32
C PHE A 46 11.11 -7.10 21.91
N ALA A 47 11.79 -7.89 21.09
CA ALA A 47 12.88 -8.77 21.53
C ALA A 47 14.19 -8.00 21.85
N SER A 48 14.27 -6.72 21.49
CA SER A 48 15.47 -5.93 21.74
C SER A 48 15.64 -5.56 23.22
N PRO A 49 16.88 -5.52 23.74
CA PRO A 49 17.13 -5.15 25.14
C PRO A 49 16.78 -3.69 25.46
N THR A 50 16.60 -2.84 24.44
CA THR A 50 16.24 -1.43 24.57
C THR A 50 14.74 -1.17 24.32
N ALA A 51 13.91 -2.21 24.17
CA ALA A 51 12.50 -2.07 23.83
C ALA A 51 11.75 -1.14 24.81
N PHE A 52 11.99 -1.28 26.12
CA PHE A 52 11.33 -0.47 27.14
C PHE A 52 11.70 1.02 27.04
N GLU A 53 12.99 1.34 26.91
CA GLU A 53 13.47 2.72 26.74
C GLU A 53 12.90 3.34 25.44
N ARG A 54 12.87 2.56 24.36
CA ARG A 54 12.31 3.02 23.08
C ARG A 54 10.81 3.27 23.17
N LEU A 55 10.06 2.46 23.92
CA LEU A 55 8.63 2.72 24.15
C LEU A 55 8.42 3.98 24.99
N GLN A 56 9.24 4.22 26.01
CA GLN A 56 9.16 5.45 26.83
C GLN A 56 9.42 6.72 26.03
N ASN A 57 10.21 6.64 24.95
CA ASN A 57 10.44 7.79 24.07
C ASN A 57 9.25 8.15 23.18
N VAL A 58 8.34 7.20 22.94
CA VAL A 58 7.19 7.39 22.03
C VAL A 58 5.89 7.58 22.80
N PHE A 59 5.75 6.88 23.93
CA PHE A 59 4.54 6.86 24.73
C PHE A 59 4.83 7.39 26.14
N ASP A 60 3.89 8.16 26.67
CA ASP A 60 3.91 8.54 28.08
C ASP A 60 3.46 7.34 28.93
N ILE A 61 4.42 6.51 29.33
CA ILE A 61 4.15 5.26 30.06
C ILE A 61 3.88 5.57 31.53
N THR A 62 2.60 5.64 31.89
CA THR A 62 2.17 5.83 33.28
C THR A 62 2.12 4.51 34.08
N HIS A 63 2.13 3.36 33.39
CA HIS A 63 2.03 2.00 33.98
C HIS A 63 3.15 1.09 33.46
N PRO A 64 4.30 1.02 34.15
CA PRO A 64 5.46 0.24 33.71
C PRO A 64 5.18 -1.26 33.55
N GLU A 65 4.31 -1.82 34.39
CA GLU A 65 3.90 -3.22 34.34
C GLU A 65 3.18 -3.58 33.04
N ALA A 66 2.32 -2.69 32.54
CA ALA A 66 1.63 -2.90 31.27
C ALA A 66 2.61 -2.91 30.09
N ALA A 67 3.63 -2.04 30.14
CA ALA A 67 4.69 -2.03 29.14
C ALA A 67 5.55 -3.30 29.20
N GLN A 68 5.83 -3.85 30.39
CA GLN A 68 6.53 -5.14 30.52
C GLN A 68 5.70 -6.30 29.98
N THR A 69 4.39 -6.32 30.23
CA THR A 69 3.47 -7.31 29.64
C THR A 69 3.46 -7.21 28.11
N LEU A 70 3.40 -5.98 27.56
CA LEU A 70 3.46 -5.75 26.13
C LEU A 70 4.79 -6.22 25.51
N ILE A 71 5.92 -5.95 26.17
CA ILE A 71 7.24 -6.41 25.70
C ILE A 71 7.33 -7.94 25.73
N ALA A 72 6.89 -8.57 26.82
CA ALA A 72 6.89 -10.02 26.94
C ALA A 72 6.06 -10.67 25.82
N GLY A 73 4.83 -10.20 25.61
CA GLY A 73 3.96 -10.69 24.52
C GLY A 73 4.54 -10.41 23.14
N GLY A 74 4.99 -9.18 22.89
CA GLY A 74 5.56 -8.77 21.61
C GLY A 74 6.81 -9.55 21.22
N SER A 75 7.67 -9.91 22.18
CA SER A 75 8.87 -10.74 21.93
C SER A 75 8.51 -12.17 21.48
N LEU A 76 7.37 -12.68 21.94
CA LEU A 76 6.79 -13.96 21.53
C LEU A 76 6.01 -13.86 20.20
N GLY A 77 5.94 -12.67 19.59
CA GLY A 77 5.17 -12.42 18.37
C GLY A 77 3.65 -12.38 18.61
N GLN A 78 3.21 -12.25 19.87
CA GLN A 78 1.80 -12.18 20.24
C GLN A 78 1.28 -10.77 19.96
N PHE A 79 0.75 -10.60 18.76
CA PHE A 79 0.07 -9.38 18.34
C PHE A 79 -1.35 -9.74 17.93
N ASP A 80 -2.33 -9.14 18.60
CA ASP A 80 -3.72 -9.16 18.14
C ASP A 80 -3.83 -8.17 16.97
N LEU A 81 -3.41 -8.60 15.80
CA LEU A 81 -3.52 -7.80 14.59
C LEU A 81 -4.99 -7.76 14.16
N PRO A 82 -5.58 -6.56 13.98
CA PRO A 82 -6.94 -6.46 13.49
C PRO A 82 -7.04 -7.04 12.08
N GLN A 83 -8.19 -7.62 11.75
CA GLN A 83 -8.42 -8.07 10.38
C GLN A 83 -8.47 -6.85 9.47
N ILE A 84 -7.81 -6.92 8.31
CA ILE A 84 -7.87 -5.86 7.30
C ILE A 84 -8.80 -6.30 6.19
N GLN A 85 -9.80 -5.47 5.91
CA GLN A 85 -10.67 -5.63 4.75
C GLN A 85 -10.51 -4.42 3.84
N VAL A 86 -10.29 -4.71 2.57
CA VAL A 86 -10.28 -3.68 1.54
C VAL A 86 -11.71 -3.54 1.02
N LEU A 87 -12.21 -2.31 1.01
CA LEU A 87 -13.53 -1.93 0.49
C LEU A 87 -13.35 -0.94 -0.66
N ASP A 88 -14.35 -0.84 -1.52
CA ASP A 88 -14.43 0.20 -2.54
C ASP A 88 -14.84 1.56 -1.95
N ASP A 89 -14.82 2.59 -2.79
CA ASP A 89 -15.13 3.96 -2.36
C ASP A 89 -16.56 4.11 -1.83
N GLU A 90 -17.51 3.36 -2.41
CA GLU A 90 -18.91 3.32 -1.96
C GLU A 90 -19.01 2.70 -0.56
N GLY A 91 -18.38 1.54 -0.33
CA GLY A 91 -18.31 0.90 0.97
C GLY A 91 -17.61 1.74 2.04
N MET A 92 -16.69 2.61 1.62
CA MET A 92 -15.97 3.53 2.51
C MET A 92 -16.64 4.90 2.67
N ASN A 93 -17.72 5.21 1.94
CA ASN A 93 -18.35 6.54 1.90
C ASN A 93 -17.33 7.68 1.68
N GLY A 94 -16.34 7.45 0.81
CA GLY A 94 -15.27 8.41 0.53
C GLY A 94 -14.15 8.49 1.58
N ALA A 95 -14.19 7.69 2.65
CA ALA A 95 -13.10 7.60 3.61
C ALA A 95 -11.92 6.78 3.07
N ARG A 96 -10.68 7.18 3.36
CA ARG A 96 -9.49 6.42 2.92
C ARG A 96 -9.18 5.21 3.81
N GLY A 97 -9.69 5.23 5.04
CA GLY A 97 -9.54 4.18 6.02
C GLY A 97 -10.51 4.36 7.20
N ALA A 98 -10.84 3.26 7.86
CA ALA A 98 -11.66 3.25 9.07
C ALA A 98 -11.20 2.13 10.01
N TYR A 99 -11.44 2.29 11.31
CA TYR A 99 -11.20 1.25 12.31
C TYR A 99 -12.48 1.01 13.11
N SER A 100 -12.89 -0.25 13.20
CA SER A 100 -14.00 -0.73 14.02
C SER A 100 -13.43 -1.45 15.23
N SER A 101 -13.60 -0.84 16.41
CA SER A 101 -13.17 -1.44 17.67
C SER A 101 -14.04 -2.63 18.08
N ASP A 102 -15.33 -2.64 17.70
CA ASP A 102 -16.27 -3.72 17.98
C ASP A 102 -15.96 -5.00 17.17
N ARG A 103 -15.46 -4.85 15.93
CA ARG A 103 -15.09 -5.99 15.07
C ARG A 103 -13.59 -6.28 15.06
N GLN A 104 -12.80 -5.45 15.74
CA GLN A 104 -11.34 -5.44 15.65
C GLN A 104 -10.87 -5.48 14.19
N GLN A 105 -11.45 -4.60 13.37
CA GLN A 105 -11.28 -4.62 11.93
C GLN A 105 -10.84 -3.26 11.40
N ILE A 106 -9.85 -3.24 10.52
CA ILE A 106 -9.44 -2.07 9.76
C ILE A 106 -10.05 -2.20 8.36
N TYR A 107 -10.71 -1.14 7.90
CA TYR A 107 -11.17 -1.00 6.53
C TYR A 107 -10.25 -0.05 5.79
N LEU A 108 -9.78 -0.44 4.62
CA LEU A 108 -8.98 0.41 3.73
C LEU A 108 -9.71 0.59 2.42
N CYS A 109 -9.68 1.80 1.86
CA CYS A 109 -10.20 2.02 0.52
C CYS A 109 -9.23 1.45 -0.52
N ALA A 110 -9.71 0.58 -1.40
CA ALA A 110 -9.07 0.34 -2.69
C ALA A 110 -9.30 1.60 -3.54
N GLU A 111 -8.37 2.55 -3.51
CA GLU A 111 -8.42 3.67 -4.45
C GLU A 111 -8.18 3.13 -5.88
N TYR A 112 -9.29 2.96 -6.61
CA TYR A 112 -9.49 2.85 -8.07
C TYR A 112 -8.53 2.00 -8.93
N GLY A 113 -7.58 1.26 -8.35
CA GLY A 113 -6.56 0.54 -9.12
C GLY A 113 -5.70 1.46 -10.00
N ILE A 114 -5.58 2.74 -9.63
CA ILE A 114 -4.82 3.74 -10.36
C ILE A 114 -3.45 3.90 -9.69
N GLU A 115 -2.41 3.50 -10.40
CA GLU A 115 -1.03 3.67 -9.98
C GLU A 115 -0.42 4.89 -10.69
N TRP A 116 0.21 5.77 -9.91
CA TRP A 116 0.94 6.90 -10.47
C TRP A 116 2.32 6.45 -10.95
N LEU A 117 2.63 6.67 -12.23
CA LEU A 117 3.92 6.34 -12.82
C LEU A 117 4.86 7.54 -12.81
N GLN A 118 4.42 8.66 -13.40
CA GLN A 118 5.27 9.85 -13.54
C GLN A 118 4.45 11.13 -13.74
N SER A 119 5.08 12.29 -13.51
CA SER A 119 4.51 13.61 -13.86
C SER A 119 5.53 14.49 -14.58
N TYR A 120 5.09 15.22 -15.60
CA TYR A 120 5.87 16.20 -16.34
C TYR A 120 5.27 17.59 -16.16
N LEU A 121 6.07 18.55 -15.71
CA LEU A 121 5.66 19.95 -15.59
C LEU A 121 6.32 20.75 -16.71
N SER A 122 5.50 21.51 -17.44
CA SER A 122 5.97 22.49 -18.43
C SER A 122 6.92 23.52 -17.80
N ARG A 123 7.83 24.07 -18.60
CA ARG A 123 8.84 25.03 -18.13
C ARG A 123 8.22 26.32 -17.57
N ASP A 124 7.09 26.74 -18.10
CA ASP A 124 6.31 27.90 -17.63
C ASP A 124 5.34 27.54 -16.49
N ARG A 125 5.29 26.26 -16.09
CA ARG A 125 4.41 25.69 -15.04
C ARG A 125 2.92 25.86 -15.30
N THR A 126 2.53 26.11 -16.55
CA THR A 126 1.11 26.28 -16.91
C THR A 126 0.40 24.95 -17.23
N ARG A 127 1.18 23.89 -17.44
CA ARG A 127 0.70 22.55 -17.84
C ARG A 127 1.44 21.46 -17.08
N VAL A 128 0.68 20.45 -16.65
CA VAL A 128 1.19 19.20 -16.08
C VAL A 128 0.64 18.04 -16.90
N ILE A 129 1.46 17.02 -17.13
CA ILE A 129 1.05 15.73 -17.69
C ILE A 129 1.29 14.68 -16.62
N TYR A 130 0.29 13.86 -16.34
CA TYR A 130 0.42 12.70 -15.46
C TYR A 130 0.39 11.44 -16.31
N GLU A 131 1.31 10.53 -16.03
CA GLU A 131 1.30 9.18 -16.55
C GLU A 131 0.82 8.26 -15.43
N LEU A 132 -0.29 7.59 -15.68
CA LEU A 132 -1.00 6.76 -14.70
C LEU A 132 -1.23 5.39 -15.34
N ASN A 133 -1.06 4.34 -14.55
CA ASN A 133 -1.50 3.00 -14.88
C ASN A 133 -2.88 2.79 -14.25
N ALA A 134 -3.88 2.39 -15.03
CA ALA A 134 -5.24 2.15 -14.57
C ALA A 134 -5.89 1.07 -15.44
N SER A 135 -6.84 0.34 -14.87
CA SER A 135 -7.63 -0.66 -15.61
C SER A 135 -8.50 -0.04 -16.71
N ASP A 136 -8.94 1.20 -16.50
CA ASP A 136 -9.88 1.90 -17.36
C ASP A 136 -9.77 3.43 -17.19
N ILE A 137 -10.18 4.15 -18.24
CA ILE A 137 -10.11 5.62 -18.29
C ILE A 137 -11.18 6.28 -17.40
N ASP A 138 -12.29 5.59 -17.14
CA ASP A 138 -13.42 6.11 -16.37
C ASP A 138 -13.04 6.25 -14.90
N SER A 139 -12.25 5.31 -14.36
CA SER A 139 -11.64 5.38 -13.04
C SER A 139 -10.76 6.63 -12.86
N ILE A 140 -9.96 6.99 -13.88
CA ILE A 140 -9.13 8.21 -13.85
C ILE A 140 -10.01 9.46 -13.85
N GLN A 141 -11.07 9.49 -14.67
CA GLN A 141 -11.99 10.62 -14.71
C GLN A 141 -12.73 10.79 -13.38
N ALA A 142 -13.20 9.70 -12.77
CA ALA A 142 -13.89 9.75 -11.47
C ALA A 142 -12.99 10.32 -10.37
N VAL A 143 -11.71 9.94 -10.34
CA VAL A 143 -10.73 10.51 -9.40
C VAL A 143 -10.43 11.97 -9.70
N ALA A 144 -10.26 12.35 -10.97
CA ALA A 144 -10.02 13.73 -11.37
C ALA A 144 -11.18 14.65 -10.95
N ASP A 145 -12.42 14.23 -11.20
CA ASP A 145 -13.64 14.95 -10.81
C ASP A 145 -13.73 15.09 -9.28
N LYS A 146 -13.47 14.01 -8.53
CA LYS A 146 -13.48 14.01 -7.06
C LYS A 146 -12.41 14.94 -6.46
N LEU A 147 -11.25 15.04 -7.10
CA LEU A 147 -10.14 15.90 -6.67
C LEU A 147 -10.26 17.34 -7.19
N GLY A 148 -11.29 17.65 -7.98
CA GLY A 148 -11.46 18.97 -8.59
C GLY A 148 -10.34 19.32 -9.58
N ILE A 149 -9.68 18.31 -10.14
CA ILE A 149 -8.62 18.47 -11.14
C ILE A 149 -9.32 18.54 -12.50
N SER A 150 -9.18 19.68 -13.18
CA SER A 150 -9.63 19.80 -14.57
C SER A 150 -8.71 18.96 -15.46
N GLY A 151 -9.15 17.73 -15.74
CA GLY A 151 -8.56 16.87 -16.76
C GLY A 151 -8.90 17.41 -18.14
N ASP A 152 -8.15 18.41 -18.61
CA ASP A 152 -8.42 19.06 -19.90
C ASP A 152 -8.41 18.06 -21.07
N ARG A 153 -7.58 17.00 -20.95
CA ARG A 153 -7.48 15.86 -21.88
C ARG A 153 -6.97 14.61 -21.17
N ILE A 154 -7.71 13.50 -21.27
CA ILE A 154 -7.27 12.15 -20.89
C ILE A 154 -7.16 11.32 -22.16
N TRP A 155 -6.09 10.54 -22.31
CA TRP A 155 -5.90 9.66 -23.45
C TRP A 155 -5.23 8.36 -23.03
N LEU A 156 -5.50 7.29 -23.77
CA LEU A 156 -4.80 6.01 -23.63
C LEU A 156 -3.41 6.14 -24.24
N ALA A 157 -2.41 5.58 -23.57
CA ALA A 157 -1.07 5.44 -24.09
C ALA A 157 -0.65 3.97 -24.00
N GLU A 158 -0.14 3.43 -25.10
CA GLU A 158 0.52 2.13 -25.11
C GLU A 158 2.02 2.33 -24.92
N VAL A 159 2.61 1.60 -23.97
CA VAL A 159 4.06 1.60 -23.78
C VAL A 159 4.69 0.87 -24.95
N LEU A 160 5.32 1.63 -25.85
CA LEU A 160 6.16 1.05 -26.90
C LEU A 160 7.42 0.50 -26.24
N GLN A 161 7.49 -0.83 -26.09
CA GLN A 161 8.72 -1.48 -25.67
C GLN A 161 9.79 -1.33 -26.78
N PRO A 162 11.07 -1.10 -26.43
CA PRO A 162 12.16 -0.98 -27.39
C PRO A 162 12.47 -2.29 -28.13
#